data_AF-A0ABD2NQ62-F1
#
_entry.id   AF-A0ABD2NQ62-F1
#
_cell.length_a   1.000
_cell.length_b   1.000
_cell.length_c   1.000
_cell.angle_alpha   90.00
_cell.angle_beta   90.00
_cell.angle_gamma   90.00
#
_symmetry.space_group_name_H-M   'P 1'
#
loop_
_entity.id
_entity.type
_entity.pdbx_description
1 polymer ?
#
loop_
_entity_poly.entity_id
_entity_poly.type
_entity_poly.pdbx_seq_one_letter_code
_entity_poly.pdbx_strand_id
1 'polypeptide(L)' 'TPSPPAEGQKRQISDRDCNVFSLCNTLVLRNVEPDEDVGIIGSLKDTKSAGMDGVPVAALKFVAESCVW' A
#
# COMPACT_ATOMS: atom_id res chain seq x y z
N THR A 1 -1.27 9.10 27.78
CA THR A 1 -1.76 8.01 26.93
C THR A 1 -2.42 8.64 25.71
N PRO A 2 -1.92 8.46 24.47
CA PRO A 2 -2.67 8.92 23.31
C PRO A 2 -3.93 8.06 23.16
N SER A 3 -5.07 8.71 23.00
CA SER A 3 -6.37 8.05 22.81
C SER A 3 -6.38 7.24 21.51
N PRO A 4 -7.10 6.10 21.46
CA PRO A 4 -7.24 5.35 20.22
C PRO A 4 -7.89 6.23 19.13
N PRO A 5 -7.47 6.10 17.87
CA PRO A 5 -8.03 6.88 16.77
C PRO A 5 -9.52 6.58 16.65
N ALA A 6 -10.33 7.63 16.48
CA ALA A 6 -11.77 7.52 16.40
C ALA A 6 -12.20 6.58 15.25
N GLU A 7 -13.12 5.65 15.55
CA GLU A 7 -13.77 4.81 14.55
C GLU A 7 -14.40 5.72 13.47
N GLY A 8 -14.01 5.49 12.21
CA GLY A 8 -14.46 6.29 11.06
C GLY A 8 -13.43 7.29 10.49
N GLN A 9 -12.21 7.38 11.05
CA GLN A 9 -11.14 8.11 10.38
C GLN A 9 -10.76 7.41 9.07
N LYS A 10 -11.08 8.06 7.94
CA LYS A 10 -10.43 7.78 6.64
C LYS A 10 -8.92 7.91 6.87
N ARG A 11 -8.23 6.79 7.10
CA ARG A 11 -6.77 6.77 7.12
C ARG A 11 -6.31 7.14 5.73
N GLN A 12 -5.63 8.28 5.61
CA GLN A 12 -4.81 8.56 4.43
C GLN A 12 -3.74 7.48 4.37
N ILE A 13 -3.78 6.68 3.31
CA ILE A 13 -2.69 5.78 2.96
C ILE A 13 -1.63 6.68 2.35
N SER A 14 -0.45 6.72 2.96
CA SER A 14 0.67 7.45 2.38
C SER A 14 1.23 6.67 1.18
N ASP A 15 1.85 7.34 0.22
CA ASP A 15 2.44 6.67 -0.96
C ASP A 15 3.48 5.59 -0.56
N ARG A 16 4.06 5.69 0.64
CA ARG A 16 5.00 4.71 1.22
C ARG A 16 4.34 3.39 1.66
N ASP A 17 3.04 3.41 1.93
CA ASP A 17 2.29 2.23 2.38
C ASP A 17 1.69 1.44 1.18
N CYS A 18 1.81 1.98 -0.03
CA CYS A 18 1.38 1.35 -1.25
C CYS A 18 2.46 0.38 -1.75
N ASN A 19 2.17 -0.93 -1.71
CA ASN A 19 3.03 -1.93 -2.34
C ASN A 19 2.38 -2.39 -3.64
N VAL A 20 2.94 -1.95 -4.76
CA VAL A 20 2.52 -2.42 -6.09
C VAL A 20 3.16 -3.79 -6.32
N PHE A 21 2.37 -4.86 -6.19
CA PHE A 21 2.82 -6.22 -6.46
C PHE A 21 2.57 -6.63 -7.91
N SER A 22 3.40 -7.55 -8.41
CA SER A 22 3.22 -8.26 -9.69
C SER A 22 3.34 -7.42 -10.98
N LEU A 23 2.66 -7.86 -12.05
CA LEU A 23 2.68 -7.35 -13.43
C LEU A 23 2.55 -5.81 -13.50
N CYS A 24 1.73 -5.22 -12.63
CA CYS A 24 1.59 -3.76 -12.49
C CYS A 24 2.93 -3.06 -12.24
N ASN A 25 3.76 -3.57 -11.34
CA ASN A 25 5.07 -2.98 -11.05
C ASN A 25 5.97 -3.00 -12.28
N THR A 26 5.99 -4.11 -13.04
CA THR A 26 6.76 -4.20 -14.28
C THR A 26 6.25 -3.27 -15.37
N LEU A 27 4.93 -3.07 -15.46
CA LEU A 27 4.34 -2.17 -16.45
C LEU A 27 4.58 -0.70 -16.11
N VAL A 28 4.42 -0.31 -14.84
CA VAL A 28 4.73 1.06 -14.38
C VAL A 28 6.20 1.38 -14.63
N LEU A 29 7.13 0.53 -14.17
CA LEU A 29 8.56 0.76 -14.33
C LEU A 29 9.04 0.85 -15.78
N ARG A 30 8.27 0.33 -16.74
CA ARG A 30 8.63 0.32 -18.16
C ARG A 30 7.98 1.42 -18.98
N ASN A 31 6.80 1.91 -18.58
CA ASN A 31 5.96 2.73 -19.44
C ASN A 31 5.54 4.06 -18.80
N VAL A 32 5.85 4.29 -17.53
CA VAL A 32 5.45 5.50 -16.80
C VAL A 32 6.70 6.32 -16.51
N GLU A 33 6.69 7.58 -16.97
CA GLU A 33 7.75 8.53 -16.67
C GLU A 33 7.64 9.07 -15.23
N PRO A 34 8.74 9.55 -14.64
CA PRO A 34 8.66 10.26 -13.37
C PRO A 34 7.65 11.42 -13.46
N ASP A 35 6.82 11.58 -12.42
CA ASP A 35 5.77 12.59 -12.30
C ASP A 35 4.50 12.37 -13.16
N GLU A 36 4.38 11.24 -13.86
CA GLU A 36 3.10 10.84 -14.47
C GLU A 36 2.12 10.25 -13.44
N ASP A 37 0.85 10.66 -13.55
CA ASP A 37 -0.24 10.14 -12.72
C ASP A 37 -0.62 8.73 -13.14
N VAL A 38 -0.60 7.79 -12.19
CA VAL A 38 -1.02 6.39 -12.41
C VAL A 38 -2.19 6.04 -11.51
N GLY A 39 -3.28 5.59 -12.13
CA GLY A 39 -4.41 4.99 -11.42
C GLY A 39 -4.12 3.54 -11.06
N ILE A 40 -4.24 3.18 -9.77
CA ILE A 40 -4.12 1.79 -9.32
C ILE A 40 -5.43 1.32 -8.71
N ILE A 41 -5.91 0.17 -9.19
CA ILE A 41 -7.07 -0.54 -8.65
C ILE A 41 -6.55 -1.73 -7.83
N GLY A 42 -7.06 -1.87 -6.62
CA GLY A 42 -6.60 -2.90 -5.70
C GLY A 42 -7.37 -2.91 -4.40
N SER A 43 -6.86 -3.68 -3.45
CA SER A 43 -7.50 -3.91 -2.16
C SER A 43 -6.55 -3.62 -0.99
N LEU A 44 -7.10 -3.10 0.10
CA LEU A 44 -6.39 -3.01 1.37
C LEU A 44 -6.35 -4.39 2.03
N LYS A 45 -5.17 -4.84 2.44
CA LYS A 45 -4.97 -6.10 3.15
C LYS A 45 -4.20 -5.86 4.44
N ASP A 46 -4.72 -6.41 5.53
CA ASP A 46 -3.97 -6.55 6.76
C ASP A 46 -2.92 -7.65 6.59
N THR A 47 -1.66 -7.27 6.72
CA THR A 47 -0.54 -8.20 6.66
C THR A 47 0.10 -8.32 8.03
N LYS A 48 0.43 -9.56 8.42
CA LYS A 48 1.23 -9.84 9.61
C LYS A 48 2.59 -10.31 9.13
N SER A 49 3.64 -9.56 9.44
CA SER A 49 5.02 -9.97 9.17
C SER A 49 5.77 -10.15 10.48
N ALA A 50 6.72 -11.09 10.51
CA ALA A 50 7.66 -11.19 11.62
C ALA A 50 8.53 -9.92 11.65
N GLY A 51 8.46 -9.15 12.73
CA GLY A 51 9.36 -8.03 12.98
C GLY A 51 10.77 -8.51 13.32
N MET A 52 11.71 -7.57 13.42
CA MET A 52 13.14 -7.85 13.65
C MET A 52 13.42 -8.71 14.89
N ASP A 53 12.56 -8.63 15.92
CA ASP A 53 12.70 -9.38 17.17
C ASP A 53 11.72 -10.56 17.30
N GLY A 54 11.14 -11.02 16.19
CA GLY A 54 10.08 -12.04 16.19
C GLY A 54 8.72 -11.52 16.66
N VAL A 55 8.64 -10.25 17.07
CA VAL A 55 7.38 -9.58 17.40
C VAL A 55 6.57 -9.39 16.11
N PRO A 56 5.33 -9.91 16.02
CA PRO A 56 4.51 -9.74 14.82
C PRO A 56 4.13 -8.27 14.65
N VAL A 57 4.47 -7.72 13.49
CA VAL A 57 4.07 -6.37 13.08
C VAL A 57 2.84 -6.50 12.19
N ALA A 58 1.74 -5.90 12.64
CA ALA A 58 0.56 -5.73 11.81
C ALA A 58 0.72 -4.46 10.97
N ALA A 59 0.63 -4.60 9.66
CA ALA A 59 0.69 -3.49 8.72
C ALA A 59 -0.47 -3.60 7.74
N LEU A 60 -1.21 -2.50 7.58
CA LEU A 60 -2.19 -2.36 6.51
C LEU A 60 -1.43 -2.03 5.23
N LYS A 61 -1.55 -2.88 4.20
CA LYS A 61 -0.90 -2.68 2.90
C LYS A 61 -1.94 -2.58 1.81
N PHE A 62 -1.77 -1.66 0.88
CA PHE A 62 -2.54 -1.68 -0.36
C PHE A 62 -1.88 -2.65 -1.34
N VAL A 63 -2.67 -3.57 -1.90
CA VAL A 63 -2.22 -4.56 -2.88
C VAL A 63 -2.84 -4.21 -4.22
N ALA A 64 -2.00 -3.77 -5.16
CA ALA A 64 -2.39 -3.50 -6.54
C ALA A 64 -2.80 -4.79 -7.27
N GLU A 65 -3.97 -4.77 -7.92
CA GLU A 65 -4.49 -5.88 -8.73
C GLU A 65 -4.49 -5.51 -10.22
N SER A 66 -4.74 -4.25 -10.53
CA SER A 66 -4.74 -3.70 -11.88
C SER A 66 -4.28 -2.24 -11.86
N CYS A 67 -3.79 -1.75 -13.00
CA CYS A 67 -3.30 -0.40 -13.14
C CYS A 67 -3.76 0.17 -14.47
N VAL A 68 -4.07 1.47 -14.46
CA VAL A 68 -4.64 2.23 -15.58
C VAL A 68 -3.87 3.54 -15.67
N TRP A 69 -3.44 3.87 -16.88
CA TRP A 69 -2.70 5.07 -17.25
C TRP A 69 -3.35 5.64 -18.49
#